data_AF-A0A6B2UX20-F1
#
_entry.id   AF-A0A6B2UX20-F1
#
_cell.length_a   1.000
_cell.length_b   1.000
_cell.length_c   1.000
_cell.angle_alpha   90.00
_cell.angle_beta   90.00
_cell.angle_gamma   90.00
#
_symmetry.space_group_name_H-M   'P 1'
#
loop_
_entity.id
_entity.type
_entity.pdbx_description
1 polymer ?
#
loop_
_entity_poly.entity_id
_entity_poly.type
_entity_poly.pdbx_seq_one_letter_code
_entity_poly.pdbx_strand_id
1 'polypeptide(L)'
;PVSALVAVLAAAAWLGRDRGPAPEESGPSEEQAARLASLYEALVPYFSVPEAPDPLYAHGGEWQRVLGDPVFDEHGRLAALTVTYPAYFTDGDPESRARVERLLHAKCGRGREYHFAWDEEANRLTLTALSPLPTDIPAQPFVTSPGEVVLGLTDALAVRRTVPLVDARGTALDVPPVVWRTGTRSPEPHLLVVGRPGSGTSTLLRAVALQALRGGDVLVVDGGGTGDYTCFVGRDGVLGVECGLTGALGSLEWAARETERRLLAANRARQAGEAPPEDVRRPLWVL
;
A
#
# COMPACT_ATOMS: atom_id res chain seq x y z
N PRO A 1 41.27 33.24 -13.07
CA PRO A 1 40.48 31.99 -13.20
C PRO A 1 40.77 30.97 -12.09
N VAL A 2 42.04 30.60 -11.84
CA VAL A 2 42.42 29.61 -10.81
C VAL A 2 42.13 30.12 -9.39
N SER A 3 42.37 31.40 -9.11
CA SER A 3 42.06 32.02 -7.82
C SER A 3 40.55 32.04 -7.48
N ALA A 4 39.69 32.20 -8.50
CA ALA A 4 38.24 32.14 -8.33
C ALA A 4 37.77 30.70 -8.03
N LEU A 5 38.39 29.70 -8.68
CA LEU A 5 38.11 28.29 -8.43
C LEU A 5 38.52 27.88 -7.00
N VAL A 6 39.67 28.35 -6.53
CA VAL A 6 40.15 28.10 -5.16
C VAL A 6 39.23 28.78 -4.13
N ALA A 7 38.74 29.98 -4.40
CA ALA A 7 37.80 30.68 -3.51
C ALA A 7 36.45 29.95 -3.41
N VAL A 8 35.94 29.42 -4.53
CA VAL A 8 34.68 28.63 -4.55
C VAL A 8 34.85 27.31 -3.80
N LEU A 9 35.98 26.62 -3.98
CA LEU A 9 36.26 25.37 -3.27
C LEU A 9 36.46 25.60 -1.77
N ALA A 10 37.11 26.70 -1.38
CA ALA A 10 37.25 27.08 0.03
C ALA A 10 35.91 27.47 0.66
N ALA A 11 35.04 28.19 -0.07
CA ALA A 11 33.70 28.52 0.39
C ALA A 11 32.82 27.27 0.52
N ALA A 12 32.88 26.34 -0.43
CA ALA A 12 32.15 25.07 -0.38
C ALA A 12 32.64 24.18 0.79
N ALA A 13 33.94 24.17 1.08
CA ALA A 13 34.49 23.46 2.24
C ALA A 13 34.10 24.11 3.59
N TRP A 14 33.87 25.43 3.60
CA TRP A 14 33.48 26.16 4.81
C TRP A 14 31.96 26.10 5.07
N LEU A 15 31.16 26.12 4.01
CA LEU A 15 29.70 25.88 4.04
C LEU A 15 29.34 24.40 4.24
N GLY A 16 30.23 23.48 3.83
CA GLY A 16 30.09 22.03 4.01
C GLY A 16 30.61 21.50 5.35
N ARG A 17 31.14 22.37 6.23
CA ARG A 17 31.24 21.99 7.65
C ARG A 17 29.86 22.11 8.25
N ASP A 18 29.11 21.01 8.19
CA ASP A 18 28.09 20.74 9.18
C ASP A 18 28.71 21.04 10.55
N ARG A 19 28.15 22.04 11.23
CA ARG A 19 28.23 22.08 12.67
C ARG A 19 27.59 20.76 13.10
N GLY A 20 28.41 19.78 13.45
CA GLY A 20 27.91 18.49 13.93
C GLY A 20 26.81 18.76 14.95
N PRO A 21 25.69 18.01 14.89
CA PRO A 21 24.56 18.27 15.77
C PRO A 21 25.07 18.35 17.21
N ALA A 22 24.65 19.40 17.91
CA ALA A 22 24.82 19.48 19.36
C ALA A 22 24.32 18.16 19.96
N PRO A 23 24.93 17.66 21.04
CA PRO A 23 24.48 16.41 21.66
C PRO A 23 22.99 16.54 21.97
N GLU A 24 22.16 15.82 21.21
CA GLU A 24 20.72 15.81 21.40
C GLU A 24 20.45 15.32 22.81
N GLU A 25 19.64 16.07 23.56
CA GLU A 25 19.12 15.61 24.85
C GLU A 25 18.58 14.20 24.64
N SER A 26 19.21 13.23 25.31
CA SER A 26 19.01 11.82 25.03
C SER A 26 17.68 11.36 25.62
N GLY A 27 16.57 11.67 24.92
CA GLY A 27 15.24 11.30 25.33
C GLY A 27 14.14 11.93 24.47
N PRO A 28 12.91 11.39 24.53
CA PRO A 28 11.77 12.01 23.87
C PRO A 28 11.54 13.42 24.44
N SER A 29 11.22 14.37 23.56
CA SER A 29 10.73 15.70 23.94
C SER A 29 9.48 15.62 24.83
N GLU A 30 9.14 16.71 25.53
CA GLU A 30 7.96 16.74 26.41
C GLU A 30 6.66 16.34 25.69
N GLU A 31 6.48 16.77 24.44
CA GLU A 31 5.31 16.39 23.62
C GLU A 31 5.30 14.90 23.28
N GLN A 32 6.47 14.34 22.96
CA GLN A 32 6.63 12.91 22.68
C GLN A 32 6.40 12.07 23.93
N ALA A 33 6.90 12.50 25.09
CA ALA A 33 6.67 11.86 26.37
C ALA A 33 5.19 11.89 26.77
N ALA A 34 4.50 13.02 26.56
CA ALA A 34 3.05 13.13 26.79
C ALA A 34 2.25 12.20 25.87
N ARG A 35 2.69 12.03 24.61
CA ARG A 35 2.10 11.07 23.67
C ARG A 35 2.27 9.63 24.14
N LEU A 36 3.46 9.27 24.63
CA LEU A 36 3.73 7.92 25.17
C LEU A 36 2.94 7.66 26.45
N ALA A 37 2.81 8.64 27.33
CA ALA A 37 1.95 8.55 28.51
C ALA A 37 0.47 8.34 28.12
N SER A 38 -0.03 9.09 27.13
CA SER A 38 -1.40 8.92 26.63
C SER A 38 -1.63 7.55 25.97
N LEU A 39 -0.61 7.00 25.30
CA LEU A 39 -0.64 5.67 24.71
C LEU A 39 -0.68 4.59 25.81
N TYR A 40 0.17 4.72 26.82
CA TYR A 40 0.20 3.84 27.98
C TYR A 40 -1.16 3.79 28.68
N GLU A 41 -1.75 4.94 29.00
CA GLU A 41 -3.08 5.00 29.63
C GLU A 41 -4.17 4.32 28.80
N ALA A 42 -4.05 4.37 27.47
CA ALA A 42 -4.99 3.71 26.58
C ALA A 42 -4.82 2.18 26.54
N LEU A 43 -3.64 1.66 26.88
CA LEU A 43 -3.33 0.23 26.96
C LEU A 43 -3.76 -0.40 28.29
N VAL A 44 -3.87 0.40 29.36
CA VAL A 44 -4.28 -0.08 30.70
C VAL A 44 -5.54 -0.97 30.67
N PRO A 45 -6.64 -0.62 29.96
CA PRO A 45 -7.84 -1.48 29.91
C PRO A 45 -7.65 -2.85 29.28
N TYR A 46 -6.59 -3.05 28.49
CA TYR A 46 -6.30 -4.30 27.79
C TYR A 46 -5.29 -5.18 28.52
N PHE A 47 -4.41 -4.57 29.32
CA PHE A 47 -3.30 -5.24 29.98
C PHE A 47 -3.39 -5.23 31.51
N SER A 48 -4.26 -4.43 32.13
CA SER A 48 -4.45 -4.43 33.58
C SER A 48 -5.36 -5.58 34.04
N VAL A 49 -5.04 -6.18 35.19
CA VAL A 49 -5.91 -7.10 35.93
C VAL A 49 -6.10 -6.53 37.34
N PRO A 50 -7.34 -6.19 37.78
CA PRO A 50 -7.60 -5.53 39.05
C PRO A 50 -7.08 -6.28 40.30
N GLU A 51 -6.97 -7.60 40.22
CA GLU A 51 -6.60 -8.48 41.32
C GLU A 51 -5.08 -8.73 41.41
N ALA A 52 -4.27 -8.18 40.50
CA ALA A 52 -2.82 -8.35 40.53
C ALA A 52 -2.19 -7.46 41.63
N PRO A 53 -1.34 -8.00 42.52
CA PRO A 53 -0.76 -7.24 43.63
C PRO A 53 0.29 -6.21 43.20
N ASP A 54 0.92 -6.38 42.02
CA ASP A 54 1.81 -5.41 41.37
C ASP A 54 1.56 -5.46 39.85
N PRO A 55 0.50 -4.80 39.35
CA PRO A 55 0.14 -4.88 37.94
C PRO A 55 1.14 -4.10 37.08
N LEU A 56 1.59 -4.73 35.99
CA LEU A 56 2.49 -4.10 35.02
C LEU A 56 1.86 -2.84 34.37
N TYR A 57 0.52 -2.81 34.30
CA TYR A 57 -0.27 -1.68 33.82
C TYR A 57 -1.28 -1.25 34.88
N ALA A 58 -1.22 0.02 35.25
CA ALA A 58 -2.18 0.68 36.11
C ALA A 58 -2.34 2.15 35.69
N HIS A 59 -3.54 2.71 35.90
CA HIS A 59 -3.77 4.14 35.68
C HIS A 59 -2.84 4.99 36.55
N GLY A 60 -2.20 5.99 35.94
CA GLY A 60 -1.17 6.82 36.58
C GLY A 60 0.20 6.15 36.70
N GLY A 61 0.39 4.98 36.07
CA GLY A 61 1.67 4.28 36.06
C GLY A 61 2.70 4.89 35.10
N GLU A 62 3.93 4.38 35.17
CA GLU A 62 5.07 4.89 34.41
C GLU A 62 5.21 4.17 33.07
N TRP A 63 4.98 4.87 31.97
CA TRP A 63 5.06 4.31 30.63
C TRP A 63 6.46 3.75 30.30
N GLN A 64 7.53 4.30 30.88
CA GLN A 64 8.92 3.91 30.65
C GLN A 64 9.20 2.45 31.03
N ARG A 65 8.38 1.86 31.90
CA ARG A 65 8.56 0.47 32.36
C ARG A 65 8.12 -0.55 31.30
N VAL A 66 7.30 -0.14 30.34
CA VAL A 66 6.64 -1.06 29.39
C VAL A 66 6.77 -0.61 27.94
N LEU A 67 6.92 0.69 27.69
CA LEU A 67 7.14 1.27 26.37
C LEU A 67 8.63 1.54 26.20
N GLY A 68 9.29 0.67 25.44
CA GLY A 68 10.72 0.70 25.14
C GLY A 68 11.01 1.21 23.74
N ASP A 69 12.21 1.75 23.56
CA ASP A 69 12.81 2.12 22.27
C ASP A 69 11.90 2.97 21.35
N PRO A 70 11.26 4.05 21.85
CA PRO A 70 10.43 4.88 21.00
C PRO A 70 11.29 5.63 19.97
N VAL A 71 11.04 5.39 18.69
CA VAL A 71 11.65 6.12 17.58
C VAL A 71 10.60 7.04 16.99
N PHE A 72 10.94 8.31 16.75
CA PHE A 72 10.07 9.28 16.10
C PHE A 72 10.64 9.69 14.75
N ASP A 73 9.76 10.00 13.79
CA ASP A 73 10.15 10.59 12.51
C ASP A 73 10.46 12.09 12.66
N GLU A 74 10.96 12.69 11.58
CA GLU A 74 11.24 14.13 11.47
C GLU A 74 10.02 15.03 11.74
N HIS A 75 8.81 14.48 11.70
CA HIS A 75 7.55 15.16 11.98
C HIS A 75 7.06 14.90 13.42
N GLY A 76 7.88 14.28 14.27
CA GLY A 76 7.54 13.96 15.66
C GLY A 76 6.50 12.83 15.82
N ARG A 77 6.25 12.03 14.77
CA ARG A 77 5.31 10.90 14.80
C ARG A 77 6.04 9.60 15.12
N LEU A 78 5.38 8.73 15.88
CA LEU A 78 5.95 7.45 16.26
C LEU A 78 6.26 6.60 15.01
N ALA A 79 7.50 6.15 14.88
CA ALA A 79 8.02 5.35 13.78
C ALA A 79 8.36 3.93 14.24
N ALA A 80 8.79 3.75 15.48
CA ALA A 80 8.91 2.42 16.08
C ALA A 80 8.65 2.49 17.59
N LEU A 81 8.17 1.39 18.16
CA LEU A 81 7.96 1.23 19.59
C LEU A 81 7.93 -0.25 19.96
N THR A 82 8.51 -0.59 21.11
CA THR A 82 8.34 -1.90 21.74
C THR A 82 7.43 -1.77 22.95
N VAL A 83 6.38 -2.60 22.98
CA VAL A 83 5.42 -2.68 24.08
C VAL A 83 5.60 -4.02 24.79
N THR A 84 5.99 -3.99 26.05
CA THR A 84 6.01 -5.18 26.90
C THR A 84 4.62 -5.41 27.46
N TYR A 85 4.05 -6.59 27.23
CA TYR A 85 2.73 -6.95 27.74
C TYR A 85 2.85 -7.97 28.88
N PRO A 86 1.84 -8.10 29.75
CA PRO A 86 1.88 -9.06 30.86
C PRO A 86 1.75 -10.49 30.35
N ALA A 87 2.42 -11.43 31.04
CA ALA A 87 2.40 -12.87 30.68
C ALA A 87 1.01 -13.53 30.74
N TYR A 88 0.02 -12.90 31.38
CA TYR A 88 -1.36 -13.38 31.41
C TYR A 88 -2.20 -12.86 30.23
N PHE A 89 -1.68 -11.97 29.41
CA PHE A 89 -2.37 -11.51 28.21
C PHE A 89 -2.53 -12.67 27.23
N THR A 90 -3.73 -12.84 26.70
CA THR A 90 -4.06 -13.94 25.77
C THR A 90 -3.57 -13.61 24.37
N ASP A 91 -2.25 -13.52 24.19
CA ASP A 91 -1.65 -13.29 22.88
C ASP A 91 -1.97 -14.43 21.91
N GLY A 92 -2.15 -15.67 22.34
CA GLY A 92 -2.60 -16.76 21.47
C GLY A 92 -4.00 -16.57 20.86
N ASP A 93 -4.81 -15.62 21.33
CA ASP A 93 -6.12 -15.29 20.77
C ASP A 93 -6.03 -14.15 19.72
N PRO A 94 -6.37 -14.41 18.45
CA PRO A 94 -6.35 -13.40 17.39
C PRO A 94 -7.26 -12.19 17.67
N GLU A 95 -8.38 -12.37 18.38
CA GLU A 95 -9.28 -11.26 18.67
C GLU A 95 -8.66 -10.28 19.67
N SER A 96 -8.00 -10.82 20.70
CA SER A 96 -7.24 -10.07 21.68
C SER A 96 -6.11 -9.25 21.03
N ARG A 97 -5.32 -9.86 20.13
CA ARG A 97 -4.30 -9.14 19.33
C ARG A 97 -4.92 -8.02 18.51
N ALA A 98 -5.99 -8.32 17.78
CA ALA A 98 -6.65 -7.34 16.90
C ALA A 98 -7.21 -6.13 17.66
N ARG A 99 -7.66 -6.30 18.91
CA ARG A 99 -8.09 -5.18 19.76
C ARG A 99 -6.92 -4.24 20.10
N VAL A 100 -5.77 -4.79 20.51
CA VAL A 100 -4.56 -4.02 20.82
C VAL A 100 -4.00 -3.34 19.57
N GLU A 101 -3.88 -4.06 18.45
CA GLU A 101 -3.39 -3.49 17.19
C GLU A 101 -4.26 -2.32 16.70
N ARG A 102 -5.60 -2.45 16.77
CA ARG A 102 -6.53 -1.37 16.40
C ARG A 102 -6.35 -0.14 17.29
N LEU A 103 -6.17 -0.35 18.60
CA LEU A 103 -5.91 0.74 19.55
C LEU A 103 -4.60 1.47 19.19
N LEU A 104 -3.51 0.71 19.03
CA LEU A 104 -2.19 1.26 18.72
C LEU A 104 -2.24 2.02 17.40
N HIS A 105 -2.87 1.45 16.38
CA HIS A 105 -3.05 2.11 15.09
C HIS A 105 -3.82 3.43 15.23
N ALA A 106 -4.89 3.47 16.04
CA ALA A 106 -5.64 4.70 16.28
C ALA A 106 -4.84 5.77 17.05
N LYS A 107 -4.01 5.37 18.01
CA LYS A 107 -3.24 6.28 18.88
C LYS A 107 -1.93 6.76 18.26
N CYS A 108 -1.30 5.98 17.40
CA CYS A 108 -0.04 6.32 16.74
C CYS A 108 -0.21 7.24 15.52
N GLY A 109 -1.45 7.61 15.17
CA GLY A 109 -1.77 8.61 14.16
C GLY A 109 -2.34 8.02 12.87
N ARG A 110 -3.30 8.74 12.27
CA ARG A 110 -3.95 8.37 11.01
C ARG A 110 -3.01 8.57 9.82
N GLY A 111 -3.15 7.73 8.80
CA GLY A 111 -2.42 7.89 7.52
C GLY A 111 -1.03 7.26 7.49
N ARG A 112 -0.68 6.41 8.46
CA ARG A 112 0.50 5.56 8.45
C ARG A 112 0.12 4.10 8.59
N GLU A 113 0.81 3.24 7.86
CA GLU A 113 0.76 1.80 8.09
C GLU A 113 1.80 1.39 9.12
N TYR A 114 1.41 0.48 10.00
CA TYR A 114 2.30 -0.10 10.99
C TYR A 114 2.30 -1.61 10.85
N HIS A 115 3.50 -2.18 10.86
CA HIS A 115 3.73 -3.60 11.05
C HIS A 115 3.74 -3.90 12.54
N PHE A 116 3.05 -4.97 12.95
CA PHE A 116 2.98 -5.46 14.32
C PHE A 116 3.64 -6.84 14.38
N ALA A 117 4.68 -6.98 15.19
CA ALA A 117 5.36 -8.24 15.44
C ALA A 117 5.17 -8.64 16.91
N TRP A 118 4.47 -9.75 17.13
CA TRP A 118 4.28 -10.35 18.45
C TRP A 118 5.39 -11.37 18.69
N ASP A 119 6.12 -11.19 19.78
CA ASP A 119 7.10 -12.10 20.33
C ASP A 119 6.49 -12.69 21.61
N GLU A 120 5.79 -13.81 21.42
CA GLU A 120 5.05 -14.53 22.47
C GLU A 120 5.97 -15.03 23.58
N GLU A 121 7.18 -15.48 23.22
CA GLU A 121 8.14 -16.01 24.20
C GLU A 121 8.66 -14.91 25.14
N ALA A 122 8.83 -13.69 24.62
CA ALA A 122 9.34 -12.57 25.40
C ALA A 122 8.26 -11.62 25.92
N ASN A 123 6.98 -11.88 25.63
CA ASN A 123 5.85 -10.99 25.90
C ASN A 123 6.06 -9.57 25.35
N ARG A 124 6.51 -9.45 24.10
CA ARG A 124 6.76 -8.16 23.44
C ARG A 124 5.96 -7.99 22.16
N LEU A 125 5.41 -6.81 21.98
CA LEU A 125 4.81 -6.35 20.73
C LEU A 125 5.68 -5.22 20.16
N THR A 126 6.26 -5.44 18.99
CA THR A 126 6.99 -4.41 18.26
C THR A 126 6.09 -3.81 17.19
N LEU A 127 5.95 -2.49 17.23
CA LEU A 127 5.31 -1.66 16.22
C LEU A 127 6.39 -1.01 15.36
N THR A 128 6.28 -1.07 14.04
CA THR A 128 7.17 -0.34 13.12
C THR A 128 6.38 0.29 11.99
N ALA A 129 6.54 1.59 11.78
CA ALA A 129 5.94 2.31 10.66
C ALA A 129 6.56 1.80 9.35
N LEU A 130 5.72 1.36 8.43
CA LEU A 130 6.18 0.97 7.10
C LEU A 130 6.55 2.22 6.32
N SER A 131 7.69 2.15 5.63
CA SER A 131 8.05 3.18 4.67
C SER A 131 7.02 3.18 3.53
N PRO A 132 6.68 4.35 2.96
CA PRO A 132 5.89 4.40 1.75
C PRO A 132 6.49 3.47 0.69
N LEU A 133 5.64 2.79 -0.08
CA LEU A 133 6.12 2.04 -1.24
C LEU A 133 6.93 2.98 -2.13
N PRO A 134 8.11 2.55 -2.63
CA PRO A 134 8.91 3.37 -3.51
C PRO A 134 8.07 3.80 -4.73
N THR A 135 8.03 5.10 -4.99
CA THR A 135 7.22 5.70 -6.07
C THR A 135 7.90 5.62 -7.43
N ASP A 136 9.17 5.20 -7.44
CA ASP A 136 10.02 5.02 -8.60
C ASP A 136 9.95 3.60 -9.16
N ILE A 137 9.14 2.69 -8.59
CA ILE A 137 8.90 1.37 -9.18
C ILE A 137 8.06 1.57 -10.44
N PRO A 138 8.65 1.41 -11.65
CA PRO A 138 7.86 1.55 -12.86
C PRO A 138 6.95 0.34 -13.02
N ALA A 139 5.79 0.53 -13.65
CA ALA A 139 5.03 -0.60 -14.17
C ALA A 139 5.90 -1.29 -15.24
N GLN A 140 6.48 -2.45 -14.89
CA GLN A 140 7.32 -3.18 -15.82
C GLN A 140 6.49 -3.68 -17.00
N PRO A 141 6.93 -3.45 -18.25
CA PRO A 141 6.24 -4.00 -19.39
C PRO A 141 6.46 -5.52 -19.45
N PHE A 142 5.44 -6.29 -19.05
CA PHE A 142 5.47 -7.75 -19.17
C PHE A 142 4.77 -8.23 -20.45
N VAL A 143 5.33 -9.22 -21.13
CA VAL A 143 4.71 -9.84 -22.31
C VAL A 143 3.77 -10.94 -21.83
N THR A 144 2.47 -10.69 -21.90
CA THR A 144 1.42 -11.67 -21.61
C THR A 144 0.87 -12.30 -22.90
N SER A 145 0.24 -13.47 -22.79
CA SER A 145 -0.58 -13.97 -23.90
C SER A 145 -1.84 -13.09 -24.03
N PRO A 146 -2.51 -13.05 -25.19
CA PRO A 146 -3.80 -12.36 -25.30
C PRO A 146 -4.79 -12.85 -24.24
N GLY A 147 -5.40 -11.91 -23.50
CA GLY A 147 -6.32 -12.23 -22.40
C GLY A 147 -5.65 -12.67 -21.09
N GLU A 148 -4.37 -12.35 -20.90
CA GLU A 148 -3.64 -12.51 -19.63
C GLU A 148 -3.19 -11.13 -19.11
N VAL A 149 -3.38 -10.90 -17.80
CA VAL A 149 -2.93 -9.71 -17.07
C VAL A 149 -2.07 -10.15 -15.88
N VAL A 150 -0.91 -9.53 -15.67
CA VAL A 150 -0.07 -9.80 -14.51
C VAL A 150 -0.61 -9.06 -13.29
N LEU A 151 -0.83 -9.78 -12.19
CA LEU A 151 -1.23 -9.23 -10.89
C LEU A 151 -0.04 -8.98 -9.95
N GLY A 152 1.03 -9.76 -10.09
CA GLY A 152 2.18 -9.68 -9.18
C GLY A 152 3.17 -10.80 -9.41
N LEU A 153 4.04 -11.03 -8.42
CA LEU A 153 5.09 -12.05 -8.43
C LEU A 153 4.74 -13.14 -7.42
N THR A 154 5.04 -14.40 -7.72
CA THR A 154 4.95 -15.53 -6.79
C THR A 154 6.35 -16.11 -6.56
N ASP A 155 6.48 -16.99 -5.58
CA ASP A 155 7.76 -17.62 -5.27
C ASP A 155 8.24 -18.53 -6.43
N ALA A 156 9.55 -18.71 -6.52
CA ALA A 156 10.21 -19.40 -7.62
C ALA A 156 9.82 -20.88 -7.80
N LEU A 157 9.09 -21.49 -6.86
CA LEU A 157 8.77 -22.92 -6.88
C LEU A 157 7.49 -23.25 -7.68
N ALA A 158 6.70 -22.25 -8.07
CA ALA A 158 5.31 -22.48 -8.49
C ALA A 158 5.06 -22.62 -10.00
N VAL A 159 5.86 -22.06 -10.93
CA VAL A 159 5.48 -22.05 -12.37
C VAL A 159 6.63 -21.77 -13.36
N ARG A 160 6.39 -22.02 -14.67
CA ARG A 160 7.39 -22.00 -15.77
C ARG A 160 7.55 -20.68 -16.56
N ARG A 161 6.79 -19.63 -16.25
CA ARG A 161 6.97 -18.29 -16.87
C ARG A 161 7.55 -17.37 -15.79
N THR A 162 8.53 -16.53 -16.09
CA THR A 162 9.23 -15.67 -15.12
C THR A 162 9.17 -14.19 -15.51
N VAL A 163 9.29 -13.30 -14.52
CA VAL A 163 9.34 -11.84 -14.61
C VAL A 163 10.71 -11.37 -14.13
N PRO A 164 11.39 -10.47 -14.87
CA PRO A 164 12.66 -9.91 -14.44
C PRO A 164 12.47 -8.95 -13.26
N LEU A 165 13.02 -9.27 -12.11
CA LEU A 165 13.05 -8.46 -10.90
C LEU A 165 14.49 -8.02 -10.63
N VAL A 166 14.67 -6.81 -10.11
CA VAL A 166 15.93 -6.42 -9.46
C VAL A 166 15.65 -6.33 -7.98
N ASP A 167 16.34 -7.13 -7.18
CA ASP A 167 16.15 -7.11 -5.72
C ASP A 167 16.78 -5.84 -5.09
N ALA A 168 16.52 -5.64 -3.80
CA ALA A 168 17.05 -4.48 -3.06
C ALA A 168 18.60 -4.42 -3.02
N ARG A 169 19.29 -5.51 -3.39
CA ARG A 169 20.76 -5.59 -3.47
C ARG A 169 21.27 -5.38 -4.90
N GLY A 170 20.40 -5.08 -5.86
CA GLY A 170 20.75 -4.90 -7.27
C GLY A 170 20.91 -6.21 -8.04
N THR A 171 20.49 -7.34 -7.47
CA THR A 171 20.59 -8.66 -8.12
C THR A 171 19.42 -8.82 -9.08
N ALA A 172 19.72 -9.10 -10.35
CA ALA A 172 18.71 -9.48 -11.33
C ALA A 172 18.23 -10.92 -11.06
N LEU A 173 16.92 -11.10 -10.93
CA LEU A 173 16.25 -12.35 -10.64
C LEU A 173 15.11 -12.55 -11.64
N ASP A 174 14.79 -13.80 -11.95
CA ASP A 174 13.62 -14.18 -12.73
C ASP A 174 12.63 -14.88 -11.81
N VAL A 175 11.49 -14.24 -11.52
CA VAL A 175 10.49 -14.76 -10.57
C VAL A 175 9.13 -14.96 -11.24
N PRO A 176 8.42 -16.06 -11.00
CA PRO A 176 7.19 -16.34 -11.71
C PRO A 176 6.08 -15.32 -11.43
N PRO A 177 5.27 -14.93 -12.44
CA PRO A 177 4.15 -14.02 -12.22
C PRO A 177 2.92 -14.76 -11.70
N VAL A 178 2.12 -14.03 -10.94
CA VAL A 178 0.68 -14.32 -10.79
C VAL A 178 -0.04 -13.68 -11.97
N VAL A 179 -0.75 -14.50 -12.75
CA VAL A 179 -1.46 -14.07 -13.97
C VAL A 179 -2.96 -14.31 -13.80
N TRP A 180 -3.74 -13.27 -14.07
CA TRP A 180 -5.19 -13.33 -14.19
C TRP A 180 -5.58 -13.50 -15.66
N ARG A 181 -6.43 -14.49 -15.94
CA ARG A 181 -6.92 -14.79 -17.29
C ARG A 181 -8.28 -14.13 -17.49
N THR A 182 -8.41 -13.29 -18.50
CA THR A 182 -9.63 -12.54 -18.85
C THR A 182 -10.18 -12.87 -20.23
N GLY A 183 -9.54 -13.81 -20.95
CA GLY A 183 -10.00 -14.22 -22.27
C GLY A 183 -11.37 -14.91 -22.28
N THR A 184 -11.91 -15.14 -23.48
CA THR A 184 -13.26 -15.68 -23.75
C THR A 184 -13.57 -17.07 -23.15
N ARG A 185 -12.55 -17.77 -22.66
CA ARG A 185 -12.69 -19.07 -21.97
C ARG A 185 -12.39 -18.99 -20.47
N SER A 186 -12.19 -17.79 -19.93
CA SER A 186 -11.96 -17.63 -18.49
C SER A 186 -13.27 -17.83 -17.72
N PRO A 187 -13.31 -18.74 -16.74
CA PRO A 187 -14.47 -18.86 -15.85
C PRO A 187 -14.60 -17.67 -14.88
N GLU A 188 -13.53 -16.89 -14.70
CA GLU A 188 -13.44 -15.81 -13.71
C GLU A 188 -12.93 -14.52 -14.38
N PRO A 189 -13.77 -13.83 -15.17
CA PRO A 189 -13.40 -12.63 -15.92
C PRO A 189 -13.42 -11.36 -15.06
N HIS A 190 -13.64 -11.48 -13.75
CA HIS A 190 -13.69 -10.36 -12.80
C HIS A 190 -12.64 -10.52 -11.72
N LEU A 191 -12.08 -9.40 -11.27
CA LEU A 191 -11.09 -9.34 -10.21
C LEU A 191 -11.63 -8.47 -9.06
N LEU A 192 -11.63 -9.01 -7.85
CA LEU A 192 -11.86 -8.25 -6.63
C LEU A 192 -10.55 -8.06 -5.90
N VAL A 193 -10.16 -6.81 -5.66
CA VAL A 193 -8.96 -6.46 -4.91
C VAL A 193 -9.38 -5.84 -3.57
N VAL A 194 -8.96 -6.47 -2.46
CA VAL A 194 -9.23 -5.99 -1.10
C VAL A 194 -7.92 -5.89 -0.33
N GLY A 195 -7.80 -4.88 0.52
CA GLY A 195 -6.60 -4.65 1.31
C GLY A 195 -6.80 -3.58 2.37
N ARG A 196 -5.87 -3.53 3.34
CA ARG A 196 -5.84 -2.48 4.37
C ARG A 196 -5.40 -1.14 3.73
N PRO A 197 -5.70 0.01 4.35
CA PRO A 197 -5.29 1.31 3.80
C PRO A 197 -3.76 1.42 3.68
N GLY A 198 -3.25 1.53 2.46
CA GLY A 198 -1.80 1.58 2.15
C GLY A 198 -1.23 0.30 1.52
N SER A 199 -2.00 -0.80 1.51
CA SER A 199 -1.59 -2.10 0.95
C SER A 199 -1.35 -2.14 -0.56
N GLY A 200 -1.48 -1.00 -1.25
CA GLY A 200 -1.18 -0.89 -2.68
C GLY A 200 -2.32 -1.30 -3.62
N THR A 201 -3.57 -1.41 -3.14
CA THR A 201 -4.72 -1.77 -3.99
C THR A 201 -4.89 -0.82 -5.18
N SER A 202 -4.85 0.50 -4.97
CA SER A 202 -4.91 1.49 -6.06
C SER A 202 -3.70 1.40 -7.00
N THR A 203 -2.52 1.03 -6.50
CA THR A 203 -1.33 0.82 -7.33
C THR A 203 -1.48 -0.41 -8.22
N LEU A 204 -2.00 -1.51 -7.68
CA LEU A 204 -2.32 -2.71 -8.46
C LEU A 204 -3.35 -2.40 -9.55
N LEU A 205 -4.45 -1.72 -9.22
CA LEU A 205 -5.50 -1.38 -10.19
C LEU A 205 -4.98 -0.45 -11.30
N ARG A 206 -4.11 0.52 -10.96
CA ARG A 206 -3.43 1.35 -11.97
C ARG A 206 -2.52 0.50 -12.87
N ALA A 207 -1.78 -0.45 -12.31
CA ALA A 207 -0.96 -1.36 -13.12
C ALA A 207 -1.80 -2.26 -14.05
N VAL A 208 -2.96 -2.73 -13.58
CA VAL A 208 -3.93 -3.49 -14.40
C VAL A 208 -4.49 -2.62 -15.53
N ALA A 209 -4.91 -1.39 -15.24
CA ALA A 209 -5.40 -0.46 -16.25
C ALA A 209 -4.35 -0.16 -17.33
N LEU A 210 -3.09 0.07 -16.95
CA LEU A 210 -1.99 0.25 -17.92
C LEU A 210 -1.77 -0.97 -18.83
N GLN A 211 -1.94 -2.18 -18.30
CA GLN A 211 -1.86 -3.40 -19.10
C GLN A 211 -3.06 -3.54 -20.05
N ALA A 212 -4.27 -3.24 -19.56
CA ALA A 212 -5.51 -3.29 -20.33
C ALA A 212 -5.50 -2.33 -21.55
N LEU A 213 -4.94 -1.12 -21.39
CA LEU A 213 -4.85 -0.11 -22.45
C LEU A 213 -4.03 -0.55 -23.68
N ARG A 214 -3.22 -1.61 -23.58
CA ARG A 214 -2.46 -2.14 -24.73
C ARG A 214 -3.34 -2.72 -25.83
N GLY A 215 -4.55 -3.16 -25.51
CA GLY A 215 -5.43 -3.81 -26.46
C GLY A 215 -6.92 -3.61 -26.21
N GLY A 216 -7.29 -2.85 -25.19
CA GLY A 216 -8.67 -2.59 -24.78
C GLY A 216 -8.94 -1.12 -24.50
N ASP A 217 -10.17 -0.86 -24.10
CA ASP A 217 -10.64 0.45 -23.67
C ASP A 217 -10.90 0.40 -22.16
N VAL A 218 -10.58 1.48 -21.44
CA VAL A 218 -10.68 1.53 -19.97
C VAL A 218 -11.61 2.67 -19.56
N LEU A 219 -12.58 2.34 -18.71
CA LEU A 219 -13.42 3.28 -17.98
C LEU A 219 -13.12 3.11 -16.48
N VAL A 220 -12.88 4.22 -15.78
CA VAL A 220 -12.57 4.21 -14.35
C VAL A 220 -13.63 4.96 -13.55
N VAL A 221 -14.12 4.33 -12.48
CA VAL A 221 -14.99 4.95 -11.47
C VAL A 221 -14.23 5.02 -10.14
N ASP A 222 -13.69 6.18 -9.83
CA ASP A 222 -13.00 6.44 -8.56
C ASP A 222 -13.98 6.85 -7.47
N GLY A 223 -14.48 5.86 -6.73
CA GLY A 223 -15.37 6.09 -5.58
C GLY A 223 -14.69 6.74 -4.37
N GLY A 224 -13.35 6.81 -4.34
CA GLY A 224 -12.60 7.49 -3.27
C GLY A 224 -12.65 9.01 -3.41
N GLY A 225 -12.86 9.52 -4.62
CA GLY A 225 -12.94 10.95 -4.91
C GLY A 225 -11.63 11.71 -4.69
N THR A 226 -10.52 11.00 -4.45
CA THR A 226 -9.20 11.59 -4.22
C THR A 226 -8.46 11.89 -5.52
N GLY A 227 -8.98 11.41 -6.66
CA GLY A 227 -8.36 11.63 -7.96
C GLY A 227 -7.16 10.72 -8.18
N ASP A 228 -7.10 9.58 -7.49
CA ASP A 228 -5.99 8.61 -7.54
C ASP A 228 -5.72 8.09 -8.97
N TYR A 229 -6.76 8.15 -9.82
CA TYR A 229 -6.76 7.67 -11.20
C TYR A 229 -6.68 8.77 -12.25
N THR A 230 -6.55 10.04 -11.86
CA THR A 230 -6.45 11.18 -12.80
C THR A 230 -5.26 11.09 -13.75
N CYS A 231 -4.23 10.33 -13.38
CA CYS A 231 -3.08 10.00 -14.23
C CYS A 231 -3.44 9.27 -15.55
N PHE A 232 -4.68 8.79 -15.69
CA PHE A 232 -5.21 8.19 -16.90
C PHE A 232 -5.92 9.15 -17.86
N VAL A 233 -6.29 10.34 -17.38
CA VAL A 233 -7.03 11.31 -18.21
C VAL A 233 -6.22 11.68 -19.44
N GLY A 234 -6.87 11.64 -20.61
CA GLY A 234 -6.26 12.00 -21.90
C GLY A 234 -5.34 10.94 -22.50
N ARG A 235 -5.19 9.76 -21.88
CA ARG A 235 -4.47 8.64 -22.49
C ARG A 235 -5.33 7.96 -23.55
N ASP A 236 -4.68 7.48 -24.60
CA ASP A 236 -5.35 6.68 -25.64
C ASP A 236 -5.98 5.41 -25.05
N GLY A 237 -7.20 5.09 -25.48
CA GLY A 237 -8.01 3.99 -24.94
C GLY A 237 -8.70 4.27 -23.59
N VAL A 238 -8.45 5.40 -22.94
CA VAL A 238 -9.20 5.79 -21.73
C VAL A 238 -10.48 6.53 -22.12
N LEU A 239 -11.62 5.93 -21.79
CA LEU A 239 -12.95 6.44 -22.13
C LEU A 239 -13.44 7.50 -21.14
N GLY A 240 -13.01 7.39 -19.88
CA GLY A 240 -13.38 8.33 -18.82
C GLY A 240 -12.77 7.94 -17.48
N VAL A 241 -12.57 8.94 -16.63
CA VAL A 241 -12.20 8.77 -15.21
C VAL A 241 -13.18 9.61 -14.40
N GLU A 242 -14.10 8.96 -13.71
CA GLU A 242 -15.17 9.61 -12.98
C GLU A 242 -14.95 9.54 -11.47
N CYS A 243 -14.87 10.71 -10.82
CA CYS A 243 -14.68 10.81 -9.37
C CYS A 243 -15.96 11.26 -8.63
N GLY A 244 -17.05 11.55 -9.37
CA GLY A 244 -18.30 12.07 -8.82
C GLY A 244 -19.50 11.16 -9.10
N LEU A 245 -20.49 11.16 -8.21
CA LEU A 245 -21.66 10.27 -8.31
C LEU A 245 -22.40 10.37 -9.65
N THR A 246 -22.69 11.59 -10.12
CA THR A 246 -23.42 11.81 -11.37
C THR A 246 -22.65 11.27 -12.58
N GLY A 247 -21.34 11.53 -12.64
CA GLY A 247 -20.47 11.02 -13.69
C GLY A 247 -20.34 9.51 -13.65
N ALA A 248 -20.18 8.93 -12.45
CA ALA A 248 -20.12 7.49 -12.24
C ALA A 248 -21.40 6.78 -12.74
N LEU A 249 -22.59 7.27 -12.36
CA LEU A 249 -23.86 6.70 -12.81
C LEU A 249 -24.03 6.78 -14.32
N GLY A 250 -23.73 7.93 -14.92
CA GLY A 250 -23.81 8.11 -16.37
C GLY A 250 -22.84 7.19 -17.13
N SER A 251 -21.62 7.04 -16.60
CA SER A 251 -20.60 6.18 -17.17
C SER A 251 -20.95 4.69 -17.08
N LEU A 252 -21.53 4.24 -15.97
CA LEU A 252 -21.99 2.86 -15.82
C LEU A 252 -23.21 2.57 -16.71
N GLU A 253 -24.14 3.52 -16.85
CA GLU A 253 -25.27 3.41 -17.77
C GLU A 253 -24.77 3.32 -19.24
N TRP A 254 -23.80 4.15 -19.60
CA TRP A 254 -23.14 4.08 -20.90
C TRP A 254 -22.46 2.72 -21.11
N ALA A 255 -21.71 2.22 -20.12
CA ALA A 255 -21.01 0.94 -20.22
C ALA A 255 -21.98 -0.24 -20.43
N ALA A 256 -23.16 -0.20 -19.79
CA ALA A 256 -24.20 -1.19 -19.99
C ALA A 256 -24.73 -1.18 -21.44
N ARG A 257 -25.06 0.00 -21.97
CA ARG A 257 -25.51 0.17 -23.36
C ARG A 257 -24.44 -0.24 -24.38
N GLU A 258 -23.19 0.12 -24.10
CA GLU A 258 -22.06 -0.23 -24.95
C GLU A 258 -21.80 -1.74 -24.95
N THR A 259 -21.95 -2.39 -23.80
CA THR A 259 -21.88 -3.86 -23.71
C THR A 259 -22.97 -4.52 -24.55
N GLU A 260 -24.22 -4.04 -24.46
CA GLU A 260 -25.33 -4.53 -25.28
C GLU A 260 -25.03 -4.37 -26.79
N ARG A 261 -24.56 -3.18 -27.19
CA ARG A 261 -24.19 -2.89 -28.58
C ARG A 261 -23.10 -3.85 -29.08
N ARG A 262 -22.03 -4.05 -28.32
CA ARG A 262 -20.91 -4.96 -28.66
C ARG A 262 -21.39 -6.41 -28.77
N LEU A 263 -22.25 -6.88 -27.87
CA LEU A 263 -22.82 -8.23 -27.92
C LEU A 263 -23.70 -8.45 -29.17
N LEU A 264 -24.57 -7.51 -29.50
CA LEU A 264 -25.41 -7.58 -30.70
C LEU A 264 -24.57 -7.58 -31.97
N ALA A 265 -23.57 -6.70 -32.05
CA ALA A 265 -22.67 -6.62 -33.21
C ALA A 265 -21.85 -7.91 -33.39
N ALA A 266 -21.29 -8.45 -32.31
CA ALA A 266 -20.55 -9.71 -32.34
C ALA A 266 -21.44 -10.89 -32.77
N ASN A 267 -22.70 -10.94 -32.31
CA ASN A 267 -23.64 -11.98 -32.69
C ASN A 267 -24.02 -11.88 -34.18
N ARG A 268 -24.29 -10.67 -34.69
CA ARG A 268 -24.58 -10.46 -36.12
C ARG A 268 -23.40 -10.87 -37.01
N ALA A 269 -22.18 -10.47 -36.67
CA ALA A 269 -20.99 -10.86 -37.41
C ALA A 269 -20.83 -12.39 -37.45
N ARG A 270 -21.04 -13.06 -36.30
CA ARG A 270 -21.01 -14.52 -36.21
C ARG A 270 -22.07 -15.18 -37.11
N GLN A 271 -23.29 -14.65 -37.15
CA GLN A 271 -24.37 -15.17 -37.99
C GLN A 271 -24.08 -14.99 -39.48
N ALA A 272 -23.41 -13.89 -39.84
CA ALA A 272 -22.99 -13.60 -41.21
C ALA A 272 -21.71 -14.36 -41.64
N GLY A 273 -21.01 -15.04 -40.71
CA GLY A 273 -19.71 -15.66 -40.99
C GLY A 273 -18.57 -14.65 -41.13
N GLU A 274 -18.75 -13.43 -40.63
CA GLU A 274 -17.81 -12.31 -40.73
C GLU A 274 -17.03 -12.10 -39.42
N ALA A 275 -15.89 -11.41 -39.52
CA ALA A 275 -15.16 -10.97 -38.34
C ALA A 275 -15.90 -9.81 -37.64
N PRO A 276 -15.96 -9.77 -36.30
CA PRO A 276 -16.53 -8.64 -35.60
C PRO A 276 -15.79 -7.32 -35.89
N PRO A 277 -16.49 -6.17 -35.89
CA PRO A 277 -15.88 -4.85 -36.01
C PRO A 277 -14.72 -4.64 -35.02
N GLU A 278 -13.75 -3.80 -35.38
CA GLU A 278 -12.54 -3.58 -34.57
C GLU A 278 -12.83 -3.05 -33.16
N ASP A 279 -13.73 -2.10 -33.05
CA ASP A 279 -14.22 -1.53 -31.77
C ASP A 279 -14.90 -2.58 -30.88
N VAL A 280 -15.49 -3.62 -31.47
CA VAL A 280 -16.12 -4.75 -30.76
C VAL A 280 -15.08 -5.80 -30.33
N ARG A 281 -13.94 -5.88 -31.04
CA ARG A 281 -12.85 -6.82 -30.72
C ARG A 281 -11.99 -6.34 -29.54
N ARG A 282 -11.94 -5.03 -29.29
CA ARG A 282 -11.27 -4.47 -28.11
C ARG A 282 -12.12 -4.76 -26.85
N PRO A 283 -11.57 -5.35 -25.77
CA PRO A 283 -12.30 -5.50 -24.52
C PRO A 283 -12.55 -4.15 -23.84
N LEU A 284 -13.74 -3.98 -23.28
CA LEU A 284 -14.07 -2.87 -22.39
C LEU A 284 -13.76 -3.28 -20.95
N TRP A 285 -12.88 -2.53 -20.28
CA TRP A 285 -12.51 -2.70 -18.89
C TRP A 285 -13.19 -1.62 -18.06
N VAL A 286 -13.90 -2.04 -17.01
CA VAL A 286 -14.50 -1.14 -16.02
C VAL A 286 -13.80 -1.40 -14.69
N LEU A 287 -13.17 -0.36 -14.14
CA LEU A 287 -12.49 -0.37 -12.84
C LEU A 287 -13.24 0.49 -11.84
#